data_AF-A0A846H055-F1
#
_entry.id   AF-A0A846H055-F1
#
_cell.length_a   1.000
_cell.length_b   1.000
_cell.length_c   1.000
_cell.angle_alpha   90.00
_cell.angle_beta   90.00
_cell.angle_gamma   90.00
#
_symmetry.space_group_name_H-M   'P 1'
#
loop_
_entity.id
_entity.type
_entity.pdbx_description
1 polymer ?
#
loop_
_entity_poly.entity_id
_entity_poly.type
_entity_poly.pdbx_seq_one_letter_code
_entity_poly.pdbx_strand_id
1 'polypeptide(L)'
;MEFEIRTLLSRDECENWLRENLHGGALNCPRCGRGEAESRYFRTTRRSELEVRRCHHCHSIYNLYSGTVFEGHHLNPEQAVLLLRGITKGDIEKSGGFR
;
A
#
# COMPACT_ATOMS: atom_id res chain seq x y z
N MET A 1 7.12 2.85 27.75
CA MET A 1 6.42 3.72 26.79
C MET A 1 5.26 2.90 26.25
N GLU A 2 4.04 3.27 26.62
CA GLU A 2 2.83 2.53 26.23
C GLU A 2 2.55 2.79 24.75
N PHE A 3 2.54 1.72 23.97
CA PHE A 3 2.10 1.75 22.59
C PHE A 3 0.58 1.94 22.63
N GLU A 4 0.12 3.19 22.69
CA GLU A 4 -1.27 3.46 22.37
C GLU A 4 -1.43 3.17 20.88
N ILE A 5 -1.88 1.95 20.56
CA ILE A 5 -2.44 1.52 19.28
C ILE A 5 -3.73 2.35 19.10
N ARG A 6 -3.59 3.68 18.96
CA ARG A 6 -4.70 4.56 18.63
C ARG A 6 -5.14 4.15 17.24
N THR A 7 -6.22 3.37 17.30
CA THR A 7 -6.99 2.71 16.26
C THR A 7 -6.20 1.69 15.43
N LEU A 8 -6.52 0.40 15.63
CA LEU A 8 -6.43 -0.58 14.54
C LEU A 8 -7.25 0.02 13.39
N LEU A 9 -6.56 0.60 12.41
CA LEU A 9 -7.19 1.07 11.19
C LEU A 9 -7.85 -0.15 10.55
N SER A 10 -9.11 0.00 10.15
CA SER A 10 -9.77 -0.95 9.27
C SER A 10 -8.97 -1.08 7.97
N ARG A 11 -9.23 -2.15 7.21
CA ARG A 11 -8.61 -2.35 5.91
C ARG A 11 -8.80 -1.15 4.98
N ASP A 12 -10.04 -0.65 4.88
CA ASP A 12 -10.36 0.48 4.01
C ASP A 12 -9.61 1.75 4.43
N GLU A 13 -9.47 1.97 5.74
CA GLU A 13 -8.66 3.09 6.25
C GLU A 13 -7.17 2.91 5.92
N CYS A 14 -6.63 1.70 5.98
CA CYS A 14 -5.24 1.42 5.58
C CYS A 14 -5.04 1.64 4.08
N GLU A 15 -5.94 1.13 3.24
CA GLU A 15 -5.86 1.32 1.79
C GLU A 15 -5.96 2.79 1.41
N ASN A 16 -6.87 3.54 2.04
CA ASN A 16 -6.99 4.98 1.81
C ASN A 16 -5.74 5.73 2.29
N TRP A 17 -5.21 5.40 3.48
CA TRP A 17 -3.97 6.01 3.96
C TRP A 17 -2.80 5.75 3.01
N LEU A 18 -2.66 4.52 2.50
CA LEU A 18 -1.64 4.16 1.51
C LEU A 18 -1.87 4.88 0.18
N ARG A 19 -3.12 5.02 -0.28
CA ARG A 19 -3.47 5.76 -1.51
C ARG A 19 -3.04 7.23 -1.41
N GLU A 20 -3.33 7.88 -0.28
CA GLU A 20 -2.91 9.26 -0.03
C GLU A 20 -1.38 9.39 0.01
N ASN A 21 -0.70 8.53 0.77
CA ASN A 21 0.74 8.67 1.01
C ASN A 21 1.62 8.19 -0.16
N LEU A 22 1.17 7.20 -0.94
CA LEU A 22 1.96 6.64 -2.05
C LEU A 22 1.62 7.28 -3.39
N HIS A 23 0.38 7.74 -3.58
CA HIS A 23 -0.11 8.24 -4.88
C HIS A 23 -0.65 9.68 -4.84
N GLY A 24 -0.65 10.34 -3.68
CA GLY A 24 -1.25 11.67 -3.54
C GLY A 24 -2.77 11.68 -3.71
N GLY A 25 -3.43 10.55 -3.41
CA GLY A 25 -4.89 10.43 -3.36
C GLY A 25 -5.56 9.77 -4.56
N ALA A 26 -4.87 9.61 -5.70
CA ALA A 26 -5.46 9.01 -6.91
C ALA A 26 -4.62 7.87 -7.49
N LEU A 27 -5.20 6.66 -7.58
CA LEU A 27 -4.54 5.49 -8.15
C LEU A 27 -4.63 5.47 -9.69
N ASN A 28 -3.67 6.12 -10.33
CA ASN A 28 -3.61 6.19 -11.79
C ASN A 28 -2.91 4.98 -12.40
N CYS A 29 -3.23 4.67 -13.65
CA CYS A 29 -2.54 3.62 -14.38
C CYS A 29 -1.06 3.99 -14.56
N PRO A 30 -0.11 3.17 -14.09
CA PRO A 30 1.31 3.52 -14.13
C PRO A 30 1.88 3.55 -15.57
N ARG A 31 1.20 2.91 -16.53
CA ARG A 31 1.66 2.82 -17.92
C ARG A 31 1.23 4.01 -18.78
N CYS A 32 0.02 4.54 -18.58
CA CYS A 32 -0.54 5.60 -19.43
C CYS A 32 -1.09 6.81 -18.67
N GLY A 33 -0.98 6.83 -17.34
CA GLY A 33 -1.37 7.96 -16.49
C GLY A 33 -2.87 8.17 -16.29
N ARG A 34 -3.72 7.32 -16.89
CA ARG A 34 -5.17 7.46 -16.82
C ARG A 34 -5.74 7.16 -15.43
N GLY A 35 -6.85 7.81 -15.12
CA GLY A 35 -7.49 7.73 -13.80
C GLY A 35 -8.01 6.34 -13.45
N GLU A 36 -8.19 6.08 -12.15
CA GLU A 36 -8.74 4.82 -11.63
C GLU A 36 -10.11 4.49 -12.22
N ALA A 37 -10.95 5.50 -12.49
CA ALA A 37 -12.25 5.37 -13.13
C ALA A 37 -12.17 4.81 -14.57
N GLU A 38 -11.03 4.94 -15.24
CA GLU A 38 -10.78 4.39 -16.59
C GLU A 38 -10.17 2.98 -16.56
N SER A 39 -10.47 2.23 -15.51
CA SER A 39 -10.07 0.84 -15.34
C SER A 39 -11.19 0.01 -14.72
N ARG A 40 -11.10 -1.30 -14.86
CA ARG A 40 -12.05 -2.25 -14.26
C ARG A 40 -11.38 -3.15 -13.25
N TYR A 41 -12.18 -3.65 -12.30
CA TYR A 41 -11.82 -4.81 -11.50
C TYR A 41 -11.37 -5.97 -12.41
N PHE A 42 -10.26 -6.59 -12.06
CA PHE A 42 -9.75 -7.78 -12.75
C PHE A 42 -9.73 -9.00 -11.83
N ARG A 43 -9.17 -8.86 -10.64
CA ARG A 43 -9.10 -9.92 -9.62
C ARG A 43 -8.69 -9.34 -8.28
N THR A 44 -8.71 -10.16 -7.24
CA THR A 44 -8.04 -9.89 -5.97
C THR A 44 -6.81 -10.79 -5.84
N THR A 45 -5.68 -10.24 -5.41
CA THR A 45 -4.48 -11.04 -5.13
C THR A 45 -4.71 -11.95 -3.92
N ARG A 46 -4.09 -13.14 -3.87
CA ARG A 46 -4.31 -14.08 -2.76
C ARG A 46 -3.51 -13.77 -1.50
N ARG A 47 -2.31 -13.19 -1.63
CA ARG A 47 -1.40 -12.98 -0.49
C ARG A 47 -1.51 -11.57 0.08
N SER A 48 -1.39 -10.57 -0.77
CA SER A 48 -1.57 -9.16 -0.41
C SER A 48 -3.04 -8.75 -0.30
N GLU A 49 -3.97 -9.59 -0.78
CA GLU A 49 -5.42 -9.33 -0.73
C GLU A 49 -5.87 -8.00 -1.35
N LEU A 50 -5.03 -7.43 -2.23
CA LEU A 50 -5.31 -6.20 -2.96
C LEU A 50 -6.22 -6.44 -4.16
N GLU A 51 -7.11 -5.49 -4.40
CA GLU A 51 -7.78 -5.34 -5.69
C GLU A 51 -6.77 -5.04 -6.80
N VAL A 52 -6.88 -5.81 -7.88
CA VAL A 52 -6.11 -5.63 -9.10
C VAL A 52 -7.04 -5.10 -10.18
N ARG A 53 -6.61 -4.02 -10.83
CA ARG A 53 -7.35 -3.33 -11.86
C ARG A 53 -6.69 -3.52 -13.21
N ARG A 54 -7.48 -3.49 -14.29
CA ARG A 54 -7.02 -3.50 -15.68
C ARG A 54 -7.49 -2.23 -16.37
N CYS A 55 -6.54 -1.44 -16.87
CA CYS A 55 -6.82 -0.22 -17.62
C CYS A 55 -7.64 -0.52 -18.90
N HIS A 56 -8.65 0.29 -19.20
CA HIS A 56 -9.44 0.16 -20.42
C HIS A 56 -8.65 0.54 -21.69
N HIS A 57 -7.67 1.43 -21.56
CA HIS A 57 -6.97 2.02 -22.70
C HIS A 57 -5.71 1.26 -23.12
N CYS A 58 -4.81 0.97 -22.17
CA CYS A 58 -3.54 0.31 -22.47
C CYS A 58 -3.50 -1.16 -22.03
N HIS A 59 -4.60 -1.66 -21.44
CA HIS A 59 -4.75 -3.02 -20.89
C HIS A 59 -3.72 -3.43 -19.82
N SER A 60 -2.93 -2.48 -19.31
CA SER A 60 -2.00 -2.73 -18.21
C SER A 60 -2.77 -3.15 -16.96
N ILE A 61 -2.16 -4.07 -16.22
CA ILE A 61 -2.67 -4.58 -14.94
C ILE A 61 -1.87 -3.89 -13.84
N TYR A 62 -2.56 -3.36 -12.83
CA TYR A 62 -1.94 -2.66 -11.71
C TYR A 62 -2.80 -2.78 -10.46
N ASN A 63 -2.22 -2.49 -9.30
CA ASN A 63 -2.89 -2.45 -8.00
C ASN A 63 -2.31 -1.29 -7.18
N LEU A 64 -2.74 -1.18 -5.92
CA LEU A 64 -2.30 -0.13 -4.99
C LEU A 64 -0.78 0.00 -4.84
N TYR A 65 -0.01 -1.05 -5.10
CA TYR A 65 1.46 -1.04 -4.92
C TYR A 65 2.23 -0.83 -6.22
N SER A 66 1.56 -0.85 -7.38
CA SER A 66 2.22 -0.65 -8.66
C SER A 66 2.80 0.77 -8.75
N GLY A 67 4.04 0.89 -9.23
CA GLY A 67 4.78 2.15 -9.30
C GLY A 67 5.31 2.66 -7.97
N THR A 68 5.24 1.85 -6.89
CA THR A 68 5.72 2.22 -5.55
C THR A 68 6.85 1.30 -5.09
N VAL A 69 7.47 1.63 -3.95
CA VAL A 69 8.49 0.77 -3.31
C VAL A 69 7.95 -0.61 -2.90
N PHE A 70 6.63 -0.77 -2.78
CA PHE A 70 6.00 -2.05 -2.44
C PHE A 70 5.66 -2.92 -3.66
N GLU A 71 6.04 -2.50 -4.88
CA GLU A 71 5.79 -3.29 -6.07
C GLU A 71 6.41 -4.70 -5.95
N GLY A 72 5.62 -5.72 -6.27
CA GLY A 72 6.05 -7.12 -6.16
C GLY A 72 6.04 -7.71 -4.74
N HIS A 73 5.82 -6.90 -3.71
CA HIS A 73 5.70 -7.39 -2.34
C HIS A 73 4.30 -7.96 -2.07
N HIS A 74 4.24 -8.93 -1.15
CA HIS A 74 3.01 -9.65 -0.77
C HIS A 74 2.38 -9.13 0.55
N LEU A 75 2.67 -7.88 0.93
CA LEU A 75 2.14 -7.29 2.15
C LEU A 75 0.65 -6.97 1.97
N ASN A 76 -0.18 -7.27 2.96
CA ASN A 76 -1.51 -6.68 2.99
C ASN A 76 -1.44 -5.18 3.39
N PRO A 77 -2.51 -4.39 3.18
CA PRO A 77 -2.51 -2.96 3.49
C PRO A 77 -2.09 -2.66 4.93
N GLU A 78 -2.56 -3.45 5.89
CA GLU A 78 -2.29 -3.28 7.31
C GLU A 78 -0.79 -3.45 7.62
N GLN A 79 -0.16 -4.47 7.04
CA GLN A 79 1.28 -4.72 7.16
C GLN A 79 2.11 -3.58 6.54
N ALA A 80 1.72 -3.08 5.37
CA ALA A 80 2.42 -1.98 4.72
C ALA A 80 2.34 -0.69 5.55
N VAL A 81 1.16 -0.36 6.10
CA VAL A 81 0.98 0.79 7.00
C VAL A 81 1.83 0.63 8.27
N LEU A 82 1.82 -0.54 8.89
CA LEU A 82 2.62 -0.80 10.10
C LEU A 82 4.12 -0.66 9.83
N LEU A 83 4.60 -1.19 8.70
CA LEU A 83 6.00 -1.05 8.29
C LEU A 83 6.40 0.43 8.13
N LEU A 84 5.59 1.20 7.41
CA LEU A 84 5.83 2.64 7.21
C LEU A 84 5.77 3.42 8.53
N ARG A 85 4.84 3.08 9.44
CA ARG A 85 4.77 3.68 10.78
C ARG A 85 6.01 3.35 11.62
N GLY A 86 6.51 2.11 11.55
CA GLY A 86 7.73 1.71 12.27
C GLY A 86 8.95 2.49 11.79
N ILE A 87 9.08 2.68 10.47
CA ILE A 87 10.17 3.47 9.87
C ILE A 87 10.06 4.96 10.28
N THR A 88 8.87 5.55 10.18
CA THR A 88 8.65 6.99 10.45
C THR A 88 8.73 7.36 11.93
N LYS A 89 8.38 6.45 12.85
CA LYS A 89 8.57 6.65 14.29
C LYS A 89 10.02 6.47 14.77
N GLY A 90 10.89 5.86 13.96
CA GLY A 90 12.30 5.67 14.31
C GLY A 90 12.52 4.68 15.46
N ASP A 91 11.58 3.77 15.73
CA ASP A 91 11.73 2.67 16.67
C ASP A 91 12.60 1.56 16.05
N ILE A 92 13.84 1.91 15.72
CA ILE A 92 14.92 0.94 15.63
C ILE A 92 15.22 0.62 17.09
N GLU A 93 14.58 -0.41 17.62
CA GLU A 93 14.94 -0.94 18.92
C GLU A 93 16.45 -1.24 18.87
N LYS A 94 17.24 -0.41 19.57
CA LYS A 94 18.68 -0.61 19.70
C LYS A 94 18.87 -1.88 20.53
N SER A 95 18.79 -3.04 19.87
CA SER A 95 19.23 -4.29 20.45
C SER A 95 20.73 -4.18 20.65
N GLY A 96 21.09 -3.94 21.92
CA GLY A 96 22.29 -4.42 22.60
C GLY A 96 23.62 -4.22 21.90
N GLY A 97 24.47 -3.39 22.50
CA GLY A 97 25.90 -3.42 22.23
C GLY A 97 26.43 -4.86 22.31
N PHE A 98 27.01 -5.32 21.20
CA PHE A 98 27.98 -6.39 21.26
C PHE A 98 29.30 -5.78 21.75
N ARG A 99 29.85 -6.45 22.75
CA ARG A 99 31.12 -6.16 23.43
C ARG A 99 32.28 -5.95 22.46
#